data_AF-A0A8H5K3G5-F1
#
_entry.id   AF-A0A8H5K3G5-F1
#
_cell.length_a   1.000
_cell.length_b   1.000
_cell.length_c   1.000
_cell.angle_alpha   90.00
_cell.angle_beta   90.00
_cell.angle_gamma   90.00
#
_symmetry.space_group_name_H-M   'P 1'
#
loop_
_entity.id
_entity.type
_entity.pdbx_description
1 polymer ?
#
loop_
_entity_poly.entity_id
_entity_poly.type
_entity_poly.pdbx_seq_one_letter_code
_entity_poly.pdbx_strand_id
1 'polypeptide(L)'
;MTSLQETQHQGCADFFSDLPAELRMEILNQTPLQDIRHLITASPALLRIFQRHRASLLRHHLQDLLHFYGHEIILPFVAFTMDLRALRAQTQHLTASELEEKLKPVLNSIQSQECTKQPSTGYLNLPTLEKAQNLVPELCRAFYTHRERRFFSSLKCSSNFSLERASWQAKFRFIERFLRFDCYCNIFYCRTHYLFSNLTDLKARFSNPFLHHPPSPGRISYYTSTIIQTILLGHRDLILQLHRSLRARQPKPLERPEGWKQDLLTLRKDQFLDRCESQEVWYALHLTMGGYPQLAMLKSLTEEEFEHYTLEEFYQVVTADPERGECVYQWFTDHDVYWQ
;
A
#
# COMPACT_ATOMS: atom_id res chain seq x y z
N MET A 1 -21.36 51.20 34.36
CA MET A 1 -20.79 49.96 34.93
C MET A 1 -21.31 48.80 34.12
N THR A 2 -20.39 48.25 33.33
CA THR A 2 -20.50 47.10 32.44
C THR A 2 -20.68 45.79 33.23
N SER A 3 -21.65 44.98 32.82
CA SER A 3 -21.63 43.53 33.00
C SER A 3 -21.79 42.91 31.61
N LEU A 4 -20.66 42.91 30.90
CA LEU A 4 -20.33 42.01 29.81
C LEU A 4 -19.85 40.73 30.49
N GLN A 5 -20.64 39.65 30.44
CA GLN A 5 -20.17 38.26 30.43
C GLN A 5 -21.37 37.32 30.54
N GLU A 6 -21.89 36.90 29.40
CA GLU A 6 -22.40 35.55 29.16
C GLU A 6 -22.69 35.37 27.65
N THR A 7 -21.72 35.69 26.81
CA THR A 7 -21.59 35.04 25.50
C THR A 7 -21.03 33.65 25.75
N GLN A 8 -21.86 32.74 26.26
CA GLN A 8 -21.65 31.31 26.06
C GLN A 8 -21.86 31.05 24.57
N HIS A 9 -20.88 30.42 23.93
CA HIS A 9 -20.95 29.98 22.54
C HIS A 9 -22.26 29.23 22.29
N GLN A 10 -23.20 29.90 21.64
CA GLN A 10 -24.40 29.30 21.08
C GLN A 10 -23.93 28.39 19.94
N GLY A 11 -23.75 27.11 20.28
CA GLY A 11 -23.32 26.08 19.34
C GLY A 11 -24.20 26.10 18.11
N CYS A 12 -23.57 26.01 16.93
CA CYS A 12 -24.24 25.98 15.64
C CYS A 12 -25.49 25.09 15.72
N ALA A 13 -26.67 25.68 15.53
CA ALA A 13 -27.92 24.94 15.57
C ALA A 13 -27.87 23.83 14.50
N ASP A 14 -28.24 22.60 14.87
CA ASP A 14 -28.29 21.47 13.95
C ASP A 14 -29.43 21.69 12.95
N PHE A 15 -29.12 22.31 11.81
CA PHE A 15 -30.08 22.62 10.74
C PHE A 15 -30.93 21.41 10.33
N PHE A 16 -30.37 20.20 10.39
CA PHE A 16 -31.08 18.99 9.99
C PHE A 16 -32.07 18.51 11.05
N SER A 17 -32.01 19.01 12.29
CA SER A 17 -32.96 18.63 13.35
C SER A 17 -34.39 19.06 13.04
N ASP A 18 -34.57 20.16 12.31
CA ASP A 18 -35.89 20.68 11.95
C ASP A 18 -36.50 19.98 10.72
N LEU A 19 -35.74 19.10 10.05
CA LEU A 19 -36.22 18.37 8.89
C LEU A 19 -37.00 17.09 9.27
N PRO A 20 -38.08 16.77 8.53
CA PRO A 20 -38.72 15.46 8.57
C PRO A 20 -37.71 14.30 8.44
N ALA A 21 -38.00 13.17 9.07
CA ALA A 21 -37.09 12.02 9.07
C ALA A 21 -36.87 11.47 7.65
N GLU A 22 -37.88 11.56 6.79
CA GLU A 22 -37.86 11.16 5.40
C GLU A 22 -36.86 11.99 4.59
N LEU A 23 -36.84 13.31 4.80
CA LEU A 23 -35.87 14.20 4.14
C LEU A 23 -34.45 13.95 4.64
N ARG A 24 -34.26 13.70 5.94
CA ARG A 24 -32.96 13.31 6.49
C ARG A 24 -32.44 12.00 5.91
N MET A 25 -33.33 11.02 5.74
CA MET A 25 -33.03 9.75 5.08
C MET A 25 -32.63 9.97 3.62
N GLU A 26 -33.37 10.78 2.89
CA GLU A 26 -33.08 11.07 1.48
C GLU A 26 -31.73 11.77 1.31
N ILE A 27 -31.43 12.76 2.16
CA ILE A 27 -30.12 13.43 2.18
C ILE A 27 -29.00 12.40 2.35
N LEU A 28 -29.09 11.53 3.35
CA LEU A 28 -28.06 10.50 3.58
C LEU A 28 -28.00 9.48 2.45
N ASN A 29 -29.11 9.17 1.79
CA ASN A 29 -29.17 8.21 0.69
C ASN A 29 -28.56 8.74 -0.62
N GLN A 30 -28.57 10.06 -0.83
CA GLN A 30 -27.95 10.72 -1.99
C GLN A 30 -26.51 11.18 -1.72
N THR A 31 -26.04 11.08 -0.48
CA THR A 31 -24.71 11.55 -0.09
C THR A 31 -23.63 10.59 -0.59
N PRO A 32 -22.58 11.07 -1.28
CA PRO A 32 -21.43 10.24 -1.62
C PRO A 32 -20.77 9.64 -0.37
N LEU A 33 -20.28 8.40 -0.46
CA LEU A 33 -19.75 7.66 0.68
C LEU A 33 -18.73 8.45 1.53
N GLN A 34 -17.85 9.22 0.87
CA GLN A 34 -16.81 10.05 1.48
C GLN A 34 -17.35 11.22 2.34
N ASP A 35 -18.58 11.66 2.07
CA ASP A 35 -19.21 12.81 2.73
C ASP A 35 -20.12 12.39 3.88
N ILE A 36 -20.55 11.11 3.93
CA ILE A 36 -21.43 10.58 4.98
C ILE A 36 -20.83 10.81 6.37
N ARG A 37 -19.54 10.51 6.56
CA ARG A 37 -18.88 10.71 7.87
C ARG A 37 -18.94 12.17 8.32
N HIS A 38 -18.67 13.09 7.41
CA HIS A 38 -18.70 14.52 7.70
C HIS A 38 -20.12 14.95 8.11
N LEU A 39 -21.15 14.51 7.37
CA LEU A 39 -22.54 14.83 7.68
C LEU A 39 -23.00 14.29 9.04
N ILE A 40 -22.75 13.01 9.33
CA ILE A 40 -23.18 12.41 10.61
C ILE A 40 -22.37 12.94 11.81
N THR A 41 -21.17 13.47 11.57
CA THR A 41 -20.38 14.14 12.62
C THR A 41 -20.88 15.56 12.87
N ALA A 42 -21.30 16.26 11.81
CA ALA A 42 -21.82 17.61 11.90
C ALA A 42 -23.26 17.69 12.46
N SER A 43 -24.05 16.62 12.37
CA SER A 43 -25.46 16.61 12.78
C SER A 43 -25.83 15.40 13.64
N PRO A 44 -26.17 15.59 14.93
CA PRO A 44 -26.75 14.55 15.77
C PRO A 44 -28.08 14.00 15.23
N ALA A 45 -28.88 14.80 14.53
CA ALA A 45 -30.10 14.33 13.88
C ALA A 45 -29.81 13.33 12.76
N LEU A 46 -28.81 13.62 11.90
CA LEU A 46 -28.40 12.69 10.84
C LEU A 46 -27.71 11.45 11.42
N LEU A 47 -26.90 11.58 12.47
CA LEU A 47 -26.29 10.43 13.15
C LEU A 47 -27.33 9.43 13.65
N ARG A 48 -28.41 9.90 14.28
CA ARG A 48 -29.50 9.03 14.77
C ARG A 48 -30.18 8.28 13.63
N ILE A 49 -30.47 8.97 12.53
CA ILE A 49 -31.05 8.36 11.33
C ILE A 49 -30.08 7.32 10.74
N PHE A 50 -28.81 7.67 10.61
CA PHE A 50 -27.78 6.78 10.11
C PHE A 50 -27.66 5.52 10.98
N GLN A 51 -27.62 5.65 12.31
CA GLN A 51 -27.54 4.50 13.22
C GLN A 51 -28.74 3.56 13.07
N ARG A 52 -29.95 4.10 12.91
CA ARG A 52 -31.18 3.31 12.74
C ARG A 52 -31.28 2.64 11.38
N HIS A 53 -30.79 3.28 10.33
CA HIS A 53 -30.99 2.84 8.93
C HIS A 53 -29.70 2.49 8.19
N ARG A 54 -28.58 2.33 8.92
CA ARG A 54 -27.23 2.03 8.41
C ARG A 54 -27.22 0.97 7.31
N ALA A 55 -27.93 -0.13 7.56
CA ALA A 55 -28.01 -1.27 6.66
C ALA A 55 -28.52 -0.91 5.25
N SER A 56 -29.53 -0.04 5.21
CA SER A 56 -30.15 0.41 3.98
C SER A 56 -29.31 1.50 3.31
N LEU A 57 -28.83 2.47 4.09
CA LEU A 57 -28.08 3.61 3.59
C LEU A 57 -26.74 3.19 2.96
N LEU A 58 -26.05 2.20 3.52
CA LEU A 58 -24.76 1.77 2.98
C LEU A 58 -24.87 0.72 1.86
N ARG A 59 -26.08 0.21 1.57
CA ARG A 59 -26.25 -0.91 0.63
C ARG A 59 -25.84 -0.56 -0.80
N HIS A 60 -26.21 0.61 -1.29
CA HIS A 60 -25.89 1.02 -2.66
C HIS A 60 -24.38 1.25 -2.83
N HIS A 61 -23.73 1.91 -1.87
CA HIS A 61 -22.27 2.03 -1.85
C HIS A 61 -21.55 0.68 -1.82
N LEU A 62 -22.07 -0.28 -1.05
CA LEU A 62 -21.54 -1.65 -1.07
C LEU A 62 -21.64 -2.25 -2.48
N GLN A 63 -22.78 -2.11 -3.16
CA GLN A 63 -22.97 -2.65 -4.51
C GLN A 63 -21.99 -2.06 -5.52
N ASP A 64 -21.75 -0.74 -5.47
CA ASP A 64 -20.77 -0.07 -6.34
C ASP A 64 -19.35 -0.62 -6.11
N LEU A 65 -18.97 -0.80 -4.84
CA LEU A 65 -17.69 -1.40 -4.49
C LEU A 65 -17.61 -2.86 -4.90
N LEU A 66 -18.67 -3.65 -4.73
CA LEU A 66 -18.68 -5.06 -5.17
C LEU A 66 -18.56 -5.18 -6.69
N HIS A 67 -19.14 -4.23 -7.45
CA HIS A 67 -18.95 -4.15 -8.89
C HIS A 67 -17.48 -3.91 -9.27
N PHE A 68 -16.77 -3.09 -8.49
CA PHE A 68 -15.34 -2.87 -8.66
C PHE A 68 -14.48 -4.06 -8.21
N TYR A 69 -14.70 -4.59 -7.01
CA TYR A 69 -13.85 -5.63 -6.41
C TYR A 69 -14.13 -7.04 -6.94
N GLY A 70 -15.31 -7.26 -7.53
CA GLY A 70 -15.74 -8.53 -8.11
C GLY A 70 -16.24 -9.56 -7.10
N HIS A 71 -15.85 -9.46 -5.81
CA HIS A 71 -16.34 -10.36 -4.77
C HIS A 71 -16.27 -9.71 -3.38
N GLU A 72 -17.27 -9.99 -2.54
CA GLU A 72 -17.39 -9.47 -1.17
C GLU A 72 -16.28 -9.88 -0.20
N ILE A 73 -15.63 -11.03 -0.42
CA ILE A 73 -14.56 -11.55 0.46
C ILE A 73 -13.32 -10.65 0.46
N ILE A 74 -13.17 -9.79 -0.55
CA ILE A 74 -12.05 -8.85 -0.65
C ILE A 74 -12.20 -7.66 0.32
N LEU A 75 -13.43 -7.20 0.59
CA LEU A 75 -13.66 -6.02 1.44
C LEU A 75 -13.13 -6.15 2.88
N PRO A 76 -13.33 -7.27 3.60
CA PRO A 76 -12.63 -7.54 4.87
C PRO A 76 -11.13 -7.30 4.77
N PHE A 77 -10.54 -7.82 3.69
CA PHE A 77 -9.11 -7.83 3.51
C PHE A 77 -8.58 -6.43 3.17
N VAL A 78 -9.31 -5.67 2.35
CA VAL A 78 -8.99 -4.25 2.10
C VAL A 78 -8.99 -3.45 3.40
N ALA A 79 -10.03 -3.62 4.23
CA ALA A 79 -10.11 -2.91 5.49
C ALA A 79 -8.91 -3.25 6.39
N PHE A 80 -8.59 -4.53 6.48
CA PHE A 80 -7.44 -5.05 7.22
C PHE A 80 -6.10 -4.48 6.72
N THR A 81 -5.86 -4.51 5.39
CA THR A 81 -4.66 -3.94 4.78
C THR A 81 -4.52 -2.45 5.08
N MET A 82 -5.61 -1.69 4.98
CA MET A 82 -5.60 -0.27 5.27
C MET A 82 -5.36 0.04 6.76
N ASP A 83 -5.88 -0.79 7.67
CA ASP A 83 -5.57 -0.68 9.10
C ASP A 83 -4.09 -0.96 9.39
N LEU A 84 -3.51 -1.97 8.74
CA LEU A 84 -2.08 -2.25 8.84
C LEU A 84 -1.23 -1.08 8.36
N ARG A 85 -1.59 -0.45 7.23
CA ARG A 85 -0.90 0.74 6.74
C ARG A 85 -0.99 1.90 7.73
N ALA A 86 -2.16 2.13 8.32
CA ALA A 86 -2.36 3.18 9.32
C ALA A 86 -1.53 2.91 10.58
N LEU A 87 -1.50 1.66 11.05
CA LEU A 87 -0.64 1.24 12.16
C LEU A 87 0.83 1.48 11.81
N ARG A 88 1.27 1.10 10.62
CA ARG A 88 2.64 1.29 10.15
C ARG A 88 3.05 2.76 10.08
N ALA A 89 2.18 3.63 9.59
CA ALA A 89 2.42 5.06 9.57
C ALA A 89 2.63 5.62 10.99
N GLN A 90 1.89 5.12 11.99
CA GLN A 90 2.02 5.54 13.39
C GLN A 90 3.28 5.00 14.07
N THR A 91 3.89 3.95 13.53
CA THR A 91 5.02 3.23 14.15
C THR A 91 6.34 3.38 13.40
N GLN A 92 6.47 4.35 12.49
CA GLN A 92 7.67 4.53 11.66
C GLN A 92 8.96 4.79 12.46
N HIS A 93 8.84 5.28 13.69
CA HIS A 93 9.96 5.62 14.58
C HIS A 93 10.41 4.47 15.49
N LEU A 94 9.65 3.37 15.54
CA LEU A 94 9.94 2.25 16.44
C LEU A 94 11.09 1.38 15.94
N THR A 95 11.77 0.73 16.88
CA THR A 95 12.70 -0.35 16.59
C THR A 95 11.96 -1.60 16.10
N ALA A 96 12.69 -2.54 15.48
CA ALA A 96 12.11 -3.79 14.99
C ALA A 96 11.40 -4.59 16.11
N SER A 97 12.00 -4.68 17.30
CA SER A 97 11.42 -5.41 18.43
C SER A 97 10.15 -4.77 18.97
N GLU A 98 10.13 -3.45 19.12
CA GLU A 98 8.91 -2.72 19.55
C GLU A 98 7.78 -2.87 18.53
N LEU A 99 8.13 -2.87 17.24
CA LEU A 99 7.18 -3.06 16.17
C LEU A 99 6.62 -4.48 16.13
N GLU A 100 7.45 -5.50 16.38
CA GLU A 100 6.99 -6.88 16.53
C GLU A 100 5.95 -7.00 17.66
N GLU A 101 6.23 -6.44 18.83
CA GLU A 101 5.27 -6.50 19.95
C GLU A 101 3.95 -5.76 19.63
N LYS A 102 4.00 -4.66 18.86
CA LYS A 102 2.77 -3.98 18.38
C LYS A 102 2.02 -4.78 17.31
N LEU A 103 2.71 -5.52 16.43
CA LEU A 103 2.09 -6.30 15.35
C LEU A 103 1.63 -7.69 15.80
N LYS A 104 2.17 -8.21 16.90
CA LYS A 104 1.86 -9.53 17.44
C LYS A 104 0.38 -9.78 17.71
N PRO A 105 -0.42 -8.84 18.27
CA PRO A 105 -1.87 -9.04 18.39
C PRO A 105 -2.57 -9.20 17.04
N VAL A 106 -2.11 -8.46 16.03
CA VAL A 106 -2.65 -8.53 14.66
C VAL A 106 -2.33 -9.90 14.06
N LEU A 107 -1.09 -10.38 14.21
CA LEU A 107 -0.70 -11.72 13.80
C LEU A 107 -1.48 -12.83 14.51
N ASN A 108 -1.66 -12.72 15.82
CA ASN A 108 -2.45 -13.67 16.60
C ASN A 108 -3.91 -13.68 16.14
N SER A 109 -4.46 -12.52 15.75
CA SER A 109 -5.79 -12.43 15.15
C SER A 109 -5.85 -13.17 13.81
N ILE A 110 -4.85 -13.01 12.93
CA ILE A 110 -4.77 -13.72 11.63
C ILE A 110 -4.57 -15.23 11.83
N GLN A 111 -3.88 -15.65 12.89
CA GLN A 111 -3.65 -17.06 13.19
C GLN A 111 -4.90 -17.72 13.80
N SER A 112 -5.59 -17.02 14.70
CA SER A 112 -6.80 -17.51 15.38
C SER A 112 -8.05 -17.43 14.50
N GLN A 113 -8.12 -16.44 13.62
CA GLN A 113 -9.07 -16.40 12.52
C GLN A 113 -8.44 -17.09 11.33
N GLU A 114 -8.77 -18.36 11.09
CA GLU A 114 -8.81 -18.83 9.71
C GLU A 114 -9.55 -17.75 8.91
N CYS A 115 -8.82 -17.01 8.07
CA CYS A 115 -9.27 -15.81 7.33
C CYS A 115 -10.49 -16.08 6.41
N THR A 116 -11.06 -17.28 6.50
CA THR A 116 -12.14 -17.91 5.76
C THR A 116 -13.41 -18.16 6.58
N LYS A 117 -13.44 -17.87 7.89
CA LYS A 117 -14.72 -17.94 8.63
C LYS A 117 -15.62 -16.80 8.16
N GLN A 118 -16.62 -17.22 7.40
CA GLN A 118 -17.56 -16.45 6.61
C GLN A 118 -17.85 -15.03 7.10
N PRO A 119 -18.04 -14.09 6.17
CA PRO A 119 -18.38 -12.74 6.51
C PRO A 119 -19.75 -12.68 7.21
N SER A 120 -19.76 -12.60 8.54
CA SER A 120 -20.96 -12.19 9.28
C SER A 120 -21.30 -10.75 8.89
N THR A 121 -22.55 -10.34 9.07
CA THR A 121 -23.18 -9.07 8.68
C THR A 121 -22.47 -7.75 9.07
N GLY A 122 -21.24 -7.78 9.58
CA GLY A 122 -20.42 -6.65 10.04
C GLY A 122 -19.63 -5.87 8.98
N TYR A 123 -19.57 -6.28 7.70
CA TYR A 123 -18.85 -5.53 6.65
C TYR A 123 -19.58 -4.29 6.17
N LEU A 124 -20.86 -4.18 6.48
CA LEU A 124 -21.63 -2.98 6.18
C LEU A 124 -21.36 -1.90 7.24
N ASN A 125 -20.09 -1.55 7.37
CA ASN A 125 -19.63 -0.47 8.20
C ASN A 125 -18.97 0.60 7.34
N LEU A 126 -19.32 1.85 7.63
CA LEU A 126 -18.82 3.01 6.91
C LEU A 126 -17.28 3.04 6.83
N PRO A 127 -16.51 2.76 7.91
CA PRO A 127 -15.05 2.72 7.84
C PRO A 127 -14.48 1.72 6.82
N THR A 128 -15.05 0.51 6.72
CA THR A 128 -14.63 -0.53 5.75
C THR A 128 -14.90 -0.07 4.33
N LEU A 129 -16.08 0.49 4.06
CA LEU A 129 -16.42 0.96 2.72
C LEU A 129 -15.55 2.15 2.30
N GLU A 130 -15.28 3.10 3.21
CA GLU A 130 -14.39 4.23 2.93
C GLU A 130 -12.95 3.76 2.64
N LYS A 131 -12.42 2.82 3.43
CA LYS A 131 -11.10 2.23 3.16
C LYS A 131 -11.04 1.57 1.78
N ALA A 132 -12.09 0.86 1.41
CA ALA A 132 -12.22 0.26 0.09
C ALA A 132 -12.25 1.32 -1.01
N GLN A 133 -13.12 2.33 -0.89
CA GLN A 133 -13.22 3.43 -1.83
C GLN A 133 -11.90 4.19 -2.01
N ASN A 134 -11.19 4.46 -0.91
CA ASN A 134 -9.92 5.19 -0.93
C ASN A 134 -8.78 4.41 -1.59
N LEU A 135 -8.86 3.08 -1.60
CA LEU A 135 -7.85 2.22 -2.22
C LEU A 135 -8.05 2.06 -3.74
N VAL A 136 -9.27 2.29 -4.26
CA VAL A 136 -9.60 2.15 -5.69
C VAL A 136 -8.63 2.88 -6.62
N PRO A 137 -8.29 4.18 -6.42
CA PRO A 137 -7.39 4.89 -7.31
C PRO A 137 -5.98 4.28 -7.36
N GLU A 138 -5.50 3.78 -6.22
CA GLU A 138 -4.19 3.12 -6.15
C GLU A 138 -4.20 1.78 -6.88
N LEU A 139 -5.25 0.97 -6.71
CA LEU A 139 -5.42 -0.29 -7.44
C LEU A 139 -5.44 -0.06 -8.96
N CYS A 140 -6.14 0.98 -9.42
CA CYS A 140 -6.15 1.34 -10.84
C CYS A 140 -4.75 1.71 -11.36
N ARG A 141 -3.99 2.54 -10.64
CA ARG A 141 -2.61 2.91 -11.02
C ARG A 141 -1.65 1.72 -10.99
N ALA A 142 -1.76 0.87 -9.97
CA ALA A 142 -0.96 -0.34 -9.84
C ALA A 142 -1.26 -1.32 -10.98
N PHE A 143 -2.55 -1.49 -11.32
CA PHE A 143 -2.96 -2.35 -12.42
C PHE A 143 -2.46 -1.85 -13.78
N TYR A 144 -2.53 -0.55 -14.02
CA TYR A 144 -1.98 0.07 -15.22
C TYR A 144 -0.47 -0.22 -15.34
N THR A 145 0.29 0.03 -14.27
CA THR A 145 1.74 -0.24 -14.21
C THR A 145 2.05 -1.71 -14.47
N HIS A 146 1.24 -2.62 -13.90
CA HIS A 146 1.36 -4.06 -14.10
C HIS A 146 1.14 -4.48 -15.56
N ARG A 147 0.11 -3.94 -16.20
CA ARG A 147 -0.22 -4.30 -17.59
C ARG A 147 0.78 -3.73 -18.57
N GLU A 148 1.12 -2.46 -18.45
CA GLU A 148 2.12 -1.82 -19.30
C GLU A 148 3.37 -2.71 -19.41
N ARG A 149 3.85 -3.25 -18.28
CA ARG A 149 5.04 -4.11 -18.23
C ARG A 149 4.83 -5.54 -18.75
N ARG A 150 3.67 -6.15 -18.52
CA ARG A 150 3.41 -7.54 -18.97
C ARG A 150 3.28 -7.67 -20.49
N PHE A 151 2.92 -6.59 -21.19
CA PHE A 151 2.63 -6.62 -22.64
C PHE A 151 3.72 -6.00 -23.52
N PHE A 152 4.81 -5.46 -22.96
CA PHE A 152 5.97 -5.05 -23.76
C PHE A 152 6.68 -6.22 -24.48
N SER A 153 6.39 -7.47 -24.14
CA SER A 153 6.93 -8.66 -24.82
C SER A 153 6.02 -9.29 -25.88
N SER A 154 4.73 -8.93 -25.97
CA SER A 154 3.87 -9.41 -27.08
C SER A 154 2.70 -8.48 -27.38
N LEU A 155 2.75 -7.88 -28.58
CA LEU A 155 1.68 -7.23 -29.35
C LEU A 155 0.91 -6.06 -28.71
N LYS A 156 0.84 -4.96 -29.50
CA LYS A 156 -0.01 -3.77 -29.34
C LYS A 156 -1.31 -4.05 -28.58
N CYS A 157 -1.34 -3.71 -27.29
CA CYS A 157 -2.58 -3.73 -26.52
C CYS A 157 -3.26 -2.36 -26.67
N SER A 158 -4.52 -2.38 -27.09
CA SER A 158 -5.39 -1.22 -27.20
C SER A 158 -5.38 -0.45 -25.88
N SER A 159 -5.21 0.87 -25.92
CA SER A 159 -5.16 1.83 -24.81
C SER A 159 -6.40 1.86 -23.88
N ASN A 160 -7.32 0.91 -23.99
CA ASN A 160 -8.65 0.92 -23.39
C ASN A 160 -8.84 -0.08 -22.24
N PHE A 161 -7.80 -0.81 -21.82
CA PHE A 161 -7.92 -1.84 -20.79
C PHE A 161 -7.69 -1.26 -19.38
N SER A 162 -8.75 -0.76 -18.74
CA SER A 162 -8.74 -0.34 -17.33
C SER A 162 -9.06 -1.50 -16.39
N LEU A 163 -8.65 -1.39 -15.12
CA LEU A 163 -9.03 -2.36 -14.08
C LEU A 163 -10.56 -2.48 -13.97
N GLU A 164 -11.27 -1.35 -14.04
CA GLU A 164 -12.73 -1.26 -14.00
C GLU A 164 -13.43 -2.08 -15.10
N ARG A 165 -12.80 -2.21 -16.27
CA ARG A 165 -13.32 -2.95 -17.43
C ARG A 165 -12.82 -4.39 -17.50
N ALA A 166 -11.90 -4.80 -16.63
CA ALA A 166 -11.38 -6.16 -16.62
C ALA A 166 -12.48 -7.16 -16.19
N SER A 167 -12.40 -8.39 -16.68
CA SER A 167 -13.27 -9.48 -16.20
C SER A 167 -13.16 -9.63 -14.67
N TRP A 168 -14.24 -10.03 -14.00
CA TRP A 168 -14.26 -10.17 -12.54
C TRP A 168 -13.13 -11.08 -12.02
N GLN A 169 -12.78 -12.16 -12.73
CA GLN A 169 -11.68 -13.05 -12.33
C GLN A 169 -10.32 -12.34 -12.35
N ALA A 170 -10.10 -11.49 -13.36
CA ALA A 170 -8.87 -10.72 -13.48
C ALA A 170 -8.77 -9.62 -12.42
N LYS A 171 -9.89 -8.91 -12.15
CA LYS A 171 -9.99 -7.93 -11.06
C LYS A 171 -9.68 -8.58 -9.72
N PHE A 172 -10.41 -9.65 -9.38
CA PHE A 172 -10.28 -10.37 -8.14
C PHE A 172 -8.84 -10.84 -7.91
N ARG A 173 -8.26 -11.57 -8.89
CA ARG A 173 -6.90 -12.10 -8.78
C ARG A 173 -5.85 -11.01 -8.61
N PHE A 174 -5.96 -9.90 -9.35
CA PHE A 174 -5.02 -8.80 -9.22
C PHE A 174 -5.12 -8.15 -7.84
N ILE A 175 -6.33 -7.76 -7.44
CA ILE A 175 -6.56 -7.05 -6.17
C ILE A 175 -6.17 -7.93 -4.98
N GLU A 176 -6.58 -9.20 -4.98
CA GLU A 176 -6.18 -10.17 -3.96
C GLU A 176 -4.66 -10.20 -3.78
N ARG A 177 -3.91 -10.37 -4.87
CA ARG A 177 -2.44 -10.49 -4.81
C ARG A 177 -1.80 -9.18 -4.36
N PHE A 178 -2.35 -8.06 -4.82
CA PHE A 178 -1.89 -6.73 -4.44
C PHE A 178 -1.97 -6.56 -2.93
N LEU A 179 -3.15 -6.80 -2.37
CA LEU A 179 -3.41 -6.66 -0.94
C LEU A 179 -2.56 -7.64 -0.12
N ARG A 180 -2.30 -8.85 -0.62
CA ARG A 180 -1.49 -9.86 0.08
C ARG A 180 -0.04 -9.45 0.20
N PHE A 181 0.53 -9.03 -0.92
CA PHE A 181 1.91 -8.54 -0.92
C PHE A 181 2.04 -7.30 -0.04
N ASP A 182 1.06 -6.41 -0.08
CA ASP A 182 1.04 -5.23 0.75
C ASP A 182 0.92 -5.58 2.25
N CYS A 183 0.03 -6.50 2.63
CA CYS A 183 -0.02 -7.03 3.99
C CYS A 183 1.30 -7.68 4.40
N TYR A 184 1.93 -8.46 3.50
CA TYR A 184 3.21 -9.10 3.77
C TYR A 184 4.28 -8.05 4.12
N CYS A 185 4.41 -6.99 3.31
CA CYS A 185 5.31 -5.88 3.57
C CYS A 185 5.01 -5.20 4.91
N ASN A 186 3.74 -4.89 5.16
CA ASN A 186 3.29 -4.22 6.39
C ASN A 186 3.33 -5.12 7.64
N ILE A 187 3.53 -6.43 7.54
CA ILE A 187 3.63 -7.32 8.71
C ILE A 187 5.07 -7.76 8.94
N PHE A 188 5.78 -8.18 7.89
CA PHE A 188 7.02 -8.92 8.04
C PHE A 188 8.28 -8.12 7.72
N TYR A 189 8.15 -6.85 7.33
CA TYR A 189 9.31 -6.07 6.92
C TYR A 189 9.35 -4.68 7.54
N CYS A 190 10.49 -4.24 8.04
CA CYS A 190 10.70 -2.89 8.57
C CYS A 190 12.07 -2.37 8.19
N ARG A 191 12.14 -1.32 7.37
CA ARG A 191 13.38 -0.72 6.89
C ARG A 191 14.30 -1.78 6.30
N THR A 192 15.27 -2.28 7.04
CA THR A 192 16.24 -3.29 6.61
C THR A 192 16.05 -4.66 7.28
N HIS A 193 14.99 -4.85 8.07
CA HIS A 193 14.81 -6.02 8.92
C HIS A 193 13.56 -6.81 8.57
N TYR A 194 13.71 -8.13 8.52
CA TYR A 194 12.55 -9.01 8.61
C TYR A 194 12.09 -9.09 10.06
N LEU A 195 10.80 -8.81 10.23
CA LEU A 195 10.10 -9.08 11.47
C LEU A 195 9.70 -10.55 11.53
N PHE A 196 9.61 -11.08 12.74
CA PHE A 196 9.17 -12.44 13.05
C PHE A 196 9.95 -13.48 12.24
N SER A 197 11.28 -13.46 12.35
CA SER A 197 12.19 -14.35 11.62
C SER A 197 11.84 -15.83 11.80
N ASN A 198 11.30 -16.21 12.96
CA ASN A 198 10.88 -17.57 13.32
C ASN A 198 9.51 -18.02 12.78
N LEU A 199 8.74 -17.16 12.10
CA LEU A 199 7.39 -17.49 11.61
C LEU A 199 7.34 -17.82 10.10
N THR A 200 8.24 -18.69 9.62
CA THR A 200 8.35 -19.10 8.20
C THR A 200 7.04 -19.67 7.65
N ASP A 201 6.37 -20.54 8.40
CA ASP A 201 5.10 -21.15 7.97
C ASP A 201 3.99 -20.11 7.79
N LEU A 202 3.97 -19.06 8.64
CA LEU A 202 2.99 -17.99 8.54
C LEU A 202 3.27 -17.09 7.33
N LYS A 203 4.55 -16.79 7.07
CA LYS A 203 4.99 -16.05 5.88
C LYS A 203 4.53 -16.75 4.60
N ALA A 204 4.65 -18.07 4.53
CA ALA A 204 4.18 -18.87 3.40
C ALA A 204 2.65 -18.78 3.18
N ARG A 205 1.84 -18.56 4.23
CA ARG A 205 0.38 -18.41 4.07
C ARG A 205 -0.02 -17.16 3.28
N PHE A 206 0.74 -16.07 3.39
CA PHE A 206 0.48 -14.85 2.60
C PHE A 206 0.72 -15.08 1.09
N SER A 207 1.46 -16.13 0.74
CA SER A 207 1.70 -16.57 -0.64
C SER A 207 0.57 -17.45 -1.22
N ASN A 208 -0.34 -18.01 -0.41
CA ASN A 208 -1.37 -18.99 -0.84
C ASN A 208 -2.79 -18.38 -0.99
N PRO A 209 -3.48 -18.42 -2.15
CA PRO A 209 -4.74 -17.70 -2.43
C PRO A 209 -5.89 -17.89 -1.40
N PHE A 210 -6.77 -16.90 -1.26
CA PHE A 210 -7.85 -16.81 -0.24
C PHE A 210 -8.98 -17.77 -0.52
N LEU A 211 -9.30 -17.93 -1.80
CA LEU A 211 -10.22 -18.95 -2.26
C LEU A 211 -9.36 -20.14 -2.70
N HIS A 212 -9.77 -21.35 -2.31
CA HIS A 212 -9.34 -22.58 -2.95
C HIS A 212 -9.79 -22.56 -4.42
N HIS A 213 -9.13 -21.78 -5.26
CA HIS A 213 -9.01 -22.18 -6.64
C HIS A 213 -8.26 -23.51 -6.60
N PRO A 214 -8.80 -24.59 -7.19
CA PRO A 214 -8.06 -25.84 -7.26
C PRO A 214 -6.70 -25.48 -7.84
N PRO A 215 -5.61 -25.79 -7.12
CA PRO A 215 -4.30 -25.52 -7.65
C PRO A 215 -4.25 -26.24 -8.99
N SER A 216 -4.04 -25.50 -10.09
CA SER A 216 -3.55 -26.18 -11.28
C SER A 216 -2.26 -26.84 -10.82
N PRO A 217 -2.17 -28.19 -10.83
CA PRO A 217 -0.99 -28.88 -10.34
C PRO A 217 0.22 -28.32 -11.10
N GLY A 218 1.17 -27.74 -10.34
CA GLY A 218 2.39 -27.13 -10.89
C GLY A 218 2.43 -25.61 -11.10
N ARG A 219 1.44 -24.81 -10.65
CA ARG A 219 1.47 -23.33 -10.88
C ARG A 219 1.22 -22.44 -9.65
N ILE A 220 1.31 -22.95 -8.41
CA ILE A 220 1.02 -22.15 -7.21
C ILE A 220 2.04 -21.02 -6.99
N SER A 221 3.30 -21.23 -7.42
CA SER A 221 4.43 -20.29 -7.24
C SER A 221 4.41 -19.04 -8.16
N TYR A 222 3.80 -19.13 -9.36
CA TYR A 222 3.95 -18.11 -10.43
C TYR A 222 3.17 -16.80 -10.25
N TYR A 223 2.42 -16.62 -9.17
CA TYR A 223 1.30 -15.68 -9.16
C TYR A 223 1.48 -14.46 -8.24
N THR A 224 2.07 -14.63 -7.06
CA THR A 224 2.53 -13.51 -6.20
C THR A 224 3.76 -12.84 -6.82
N SER A 225 4.58 -13.62 -7.53
CA SER A 225 5.76 -13.15 -8.26
C SER A 225 5.44 -12.07 -9.29
N THR A 226 4.23 -12.02 -9.88
CA THR A 226 3.97 -11.06 -10.95
C THR A 226 3.78 -9.61 -10.47
N ILE A 227 3.18 -9.38 -9.29
CA ILE A 227 3.07 -8.03 -8.71
C ILE A 227 4.41 -7.59 -8.16
N ILE A 228 5.09 -8.50 -7.47
CA ILE A 228 6.44 -8.30 -6.95
C ILE A 228 7.38 -7.90 -8.10
N GLN A 229 7.40 -8.67 -9.19
CA GLN A 229 8.20 -8.40 -10.37
C GLN A 229 7.85 -7.05 -11.02
N THR A 230 6.56 -6.68 -11.04
CA THR A 230 6.14 -5.37 -11.55
C THR A 230 6.72 -4.23 -10.74
N ILE A 231 6.66 -4.33 -9.41
CA ILE A 231 7.18 -3.31 -8.50
C ILE A 231 8.71 -3.26 -8.60
N LEU A 232 9.35 -4.43 -8.58
CA LEU A 232 10.79 -4.60 -8.70
C LEU A 232 11.35 -4.00 -9.99
N LEU A 233 10.77 -4.34 -11.14
CA LEU A 233 11.15 -3.73 -12.41
C LEU A 233 10.91 -2.21 -12.38
N GLY A 234 9.86 -1.76 -11.70
CA GLY A 234 9.57 -0.34 -11.50
C GLY A 234 10.70 0.40 -10.80
N HIS A 235 11.22 -0.18 -9.72
CA HIS A 235 12.38 0.36 -9.03
C HIS A 235 13.65 0.29 -9.87
N ARG A 236 13.88 -0.82 -10.59
CA ARG A 236 15.02 -0.96 -11.50
C ARG A 236 15.06 0.14 -12.55
N ASP A 237 13.94 0.47 -13.19
CA ASP A 237 13.91 1.53 -14.20
C ASP A 237 14.29 2.89 -13.61
N LEU A 238 13.80 3.19 -12.40
CA LEU A 238 14.15 4.42 -11.68
C LEU A 238 15.65 4.46 -11.32
N ILE A 239 16.19 3.36 -10.83
CA ILE A 239 17.63 3.20 -10.52
C ILE A 239 18.49 3.39 -11.78
N LEU A 240 18.10 2.77 -12.89
CA LEU A 240 18.79 2.88 -14.18
C LEU A 240 18.70 4.31 -14.75
N GLN A 241 17.55 4.97 -14.61
CA GLN A 241 17.38 6.36 -15.01
C GLN A 241 18.31 7.29 -14.20
N LEU A 242 18.36 7.12 -12.88
CA LEU A 242 19.28 7.87 -12.03
C LEU A 242 20.74 7.62 -12.40
N HIS A 243 21.13 6.35 -12.60
CA HIS A 243 22.49 5.98 -13.00
C HIS A 243 22.90 6.69 -14.29
N ARG A 244 22.03 6.70 -15.31
CA ARG A 244 22.29 7.41 -16.58
C ARG A 244 22.40 8.92 -16.37
N SER A 245 21.52 9.51 -15.57
CA SER A 245 21.53 10.96 -15.29
C SER A 245 22.81 11.36 -14.54
N LEU A 246 23.21 10.61 -13.51
CA LEU A 246 24.45 10.86 -12.76
C LEU A 246 25.70 10.72 -13.64
N ARG A 247 25.80 9.69 -14.48
CA ARG A 247 26.92 9.55 -15.43
C ARG A 247 26.98 10.68 -16.45
N ALA A 248 25.84 11.14 -16.95
CA ALA A 248 25.80 12.27 -17.88
C ALA A 248 26.24 13.59 -17.24
N ARG A 249 26.03 13.74 -15.92
CA ARG A 249 26.36 14.93 -15.13
C ARG A 249 27.77 14.88 -14.52
N GLN A 250 28.49 13.76 -14.60
CA GLN A 250 29.84 13.65 -14.02
C GLN A 250 30.82 14.62 -14.73
N PRO A 251 31.39 15.62 -14.02
CA PRO A 251 32.47 16.43 -14.55
C PRO A 251 33.76 15.60 -14.63
N LYS A 252 34.73 16.07 -15.43
CA LYS A 252 36.13 15.59 -15.32
C LYS A 252 36.61 15.74 -13.86
N PRO A 253 37.47 14.84 -13.36
CA PRO A 253 37.86 14.81 -11.94
C PRO A 253 38.31 16.20 -11.47
N LEU A 254 37.64 16.75 -10.46
CA LEU A 254 38.07 17.97 -9.79
C LEU A 254 39.24 17.63 -8.86
N GLU A 255 40.35 18.36 -9.00
CA GLU A 255 41.61 18.10 -8.28
C GLU A 255 41.55 18.36 -6.77
N ARG A 256 40.46 18.93 -6.23
CA ARG A 256 40.25 19.10 -4.78
C ARG A 256 38.79 19.39 -4.45
N PRO A 257 38.15 18.62 -3.56
CA PRO A 257 36.84 18.96 -3.02
C PRO A 257 36.89 20.13 -2.02
N GLU A 258 35.95 21.06 -2.10
CA GLU A 258 35.74 22.12 -1.12
C GLU A 258 34.66 21.70 -0.10
N GLY A 259 35.04 20.92 0.91
CA GLY A 259 34.27 20.74 2.16
C GLY A 259 33.57 19.38 2.37
N TRP A 260 33.51 18.96 3.64
CA TRP A 260 33.11 17.60 4.07
C TRP A 260 31.68 17.15 3.69
N LYS A 261 30.72 18.07 3.52
CA LYS A 261 29.36 17.71 3.04
C LYS A 261 29.35 17.40 1.54
N GLN A 262 30.14 18.14 0.78
CA GLN A 262 30.35 17.89 -0.65
C GLN A 262 31.08 16.55 -0.84
N ASP A 263 32.01 16.24 0.07
CA ASP A 263 32.73 14.96 0.11
C ASP A 263 31.81 13.77 0.34
N LEU A 264 30.86 13.88 1.29
CA LEU A 264 29.95 12.78 1.61
C LEU A 264 28.96 12.48 0.47
N LEU A 265 28.40 13.51 -0.15
CA LEU A 265 27.48 13.34 -1.28
C LEU A 265 28.23 12.78 -2.51
N THR A 266 29.45 13.26 -2.77
CA THR A 266 30.30 12.76 -3.85
C THR A 266 30.67 11.29 -3.61
N LEU A 267 31.09 10.94 -2.39
CA LEU A 267 31.39 9.56 -2.02
C LEU A 267 30.20 8.63 -2.27
N ARG A 268 28.99 9.03 -1.89
CA ARG A 268 27.78 8.22 -2.11
C ARG A 268 27.41 8.10 -3.59
N LYS A 269 27.62 9.16 -4.37
CA LYS A 269 27.45 9.11 -5.83
C LYS A 269 28.40 8.11 -6.46
N ASP A 270 29.67 8.17 -6.09
CA ASP A 270 30.69 7.25 -6.61
C ASP A 270 30.38 5.81 -6.21
N GLN A 271 30.04 5.56 -4.95
CA GLN A 271 29.60 4.24 -4.47
C GLN A 271 28.36 3.72 -5.20
N PHE A 272 27.38 4.58 -5.48
CA PHE A 272 26.21 4.19 -6.25
C PHE A 272 26.57 3.89 -7.70
N LEU A 273 27.45 4.66 -8.34
CA LEU A 273 27.86 4.46 -9.73
C LEU A 273 28.74 3.22 -9.95
N ASP A 274 29.58 2.90 -8.96
CA ASP A 274 30.52 1.77 -8.96
C ASP A 274 29.94 0.50 -8.32
N ARG A 275 28.64 0.51 -7.99
CA ARG A 275 27.94 -0.65 -7.41
C ARG A 275 28.07 -1.88 -8.31
N CYS A 276 28.21 -3.05 -7.70
CA CYS A 276 28.15 -4.32 -8.43
C CYS A 276 26.70 -4.81 -8.61
N GLU A 277 26.53 -5.86 -9.42
CA GLU A 277 25.21 -6.40 -9.74
C GLU A 277 24.43 -6.88 -8.50
N SER A 278 25.11 -7.53 -7.54
CA SER A 278 24.47 -8.01 -6.32
C SER A 278 23.94 -6.86 -5.45
N GLN A 279 24.69 -5.76 -5.38
CA GLN A 279 24.29 -4.54 -4.66
C GLN A 279 23.05 -3.88 -5.28
N GLU A 280 23.00 -3.81 -6.62
CA GLU A 280 21.81 -3.31 -7.31
C GLU A 280 20.58 -4.18 -7.06
N VAL A 281 20.77 -5.50 -7.13
CA VAL A 281 19.75 -6.50 -6.82
C VAL A 281 19.22 -6.30 -5.40
N TRP A 282 20.09 -6.26 -4.39
CA TRP A 282 19.68 -6.08 -2.99
C TRP A 282 18.91 -4.80 -2.75
N TYR A 283 19.40 -3.69 -3.31
CA TYR A 283 18.72 -2.41 -3.17
C TYR A 283 17.33 -2.42 -3.83
N ALA A 284 17.20 -3.00 -5.02
CA ALA A 284 15.92 -3.10 -5.71
C ALA A 284 14.92 -3.98 -4.94
N LEU A 285 15.38 -5.07 -4.31
CA LEU A 285 14.54 -5.90 -3.44
C LEU A 285 14.11 -5.15 -2.18
N HIS A 286 15.03 -4.44 -1.52
CA HIS A 286 14.73 -3.58 -0.37
C HIS A 286 13.62 -2.58 -0.69
N LEU A 287 13.74 -1.86 -1.80
CA LEU A 287 12.70 -0.92 -2.24
C LEU A 287 11.35 -1.62 -2.51
N THR A 288 11.39 -2.82 -3.10
CA THR A 288 10.19 -3.62 -3.39
C THR A 288 9.44 -4.00 -2.12
N MET A 289 10.16 -4.22 -1.02
CA MET A 289 9.58 -4.52 0.29
C MET A 289 8.88 -3.30 0.95
N GLY A 290 9.06 -2.10 0.41
CA GLY A 290 8.21 -0.94 0.70
C GLY A 290 6.82 -1.00 0.02
N GLY A 291 6.57 -2.02 -0.81
CA GLY A 291 5.32 -2.21 -1.52
C GLY A 291 5.08 -1.21 -2.65
N TYR A 292 3.88 -1.24 -3.23
CA TYR A 292 3.50 -0.28 -4.27
C TYR A 292 3.49 1.19 -3.79
N PRO A 293 3.09 1.52 -2.55
CA PRO A 293 3.17 2.89 -2.05
C PRO A 293 4.58 3.50 -2.15
N GLN A 294 5.62 2.72 -1.85
CA GLN A 294 7.01 3.16 -1.99
C GLN A 294 7.34 3.49 -3.46
N LEU A 295 6.98 2.62 -4.40
CA LEU A 295 7.17 2.89 -5.83
C LEU A 295 6.42 4.14 -6.29
N ALA A 296 5.17 4.31 -5.86
CA ALA A 296 4.35 5.46 -6.21
C ALA A 296 4.94 6.77 -5.66
N MET A 297 5.42 6.75 -4.41
CA MET A 297 6.12 7.88 -3.79
C MET A 297 7.35 8.27 -4.61
N LEU A 298 8.25 7.32 -4.91
CA LEU A 298 9.47 7.60 -5.67
C LEU A 298 9.19 8.18 -7.06
N LYS A 299 8.12 7.72 -7.72
CA LYS A 299 7.68 8.28 -9.02
C LYS A 299 7.13 9.70 -8.93
N SER A 300 6.69 10.13 -7.75
CA SER A 300 6.15 11.48 -7.52
C SER A 300 7.20 12.51 -7.09
N LEU A 301 8.40 12.06 -6.71
CA LEU A 301 9.49 12.94 -6.31
C LEU A 301 10.02 13.73 -7.52
N THR A 302 10.52 14.94 -7.27
CA THR A 302 11.35 15.65 -8.24
C THR A 302 12.67 14.91 -8.47
N GLU A 303 13.40 15.24 -9.55
CA GLU A 303 14.68 14.57 -9.85
C GLU A 303 15.70 14.75 -8.70
N GLU A 304 15.74 15.93 -8.08
CA GLU A 304 16.65 16.23 -6.97
C GLU A 304 16.28 15.47 -5.69
N GLU A 305 14.99 15.45 -5.34
CA GLU A 305 14.50 14.69 -4.17
C GLU A 305 14.73 13.19 -4.35
N PHE A 306 14.48 12.67 -5.55
CA PHE A 306 14.71 11.26 -5.87
C PHE A 306 16.20 10.91 -5.79
N GLU A 307 17.08 11.73 -6.39
CA GLU A 307 18.53 11.54 -6.28
C GLU A 307 19.00 11.54 -4.83
N HIS A 308 18.60 12.55 -4.04
CA HIS A 308 18.99 12.63 -2.65
C HIS A 308 18.49 11.41 -1.85
N TYR A 309 17.20 11.08 -1.97
CA TYR A 309 16.62 9.91 -1.31
C TYR A 309 17.37 8.62 -1.67
N THR A 310 17.58 8.37 -2.97
CA THR A 310 18.18 7.11 -3.43
C THR A 310 19.64 6.99 -2.99
N LEU A 311 20.43 8.06 -3.03
CA LEU A 311 21.83 8.02 -2.59
C LEU A 311 21.95 7.80 -1.07
N GLU A 312 21.10 8.43 -0.27
CA GLU A 312 21.04 8.21 1.17
C GLU A 312 20.63 6.77 1.50
N GLU A 313 19.52 6.31 0.92
CA GLU A 313 18.95 5.00 1.21
C GLU A 313 19.89 3.88 0.73
N PHE A 314 20.47 4.00 -0.47
CA PHE A 314 21.43 3.03 -0.99
C PHE A 314 22.64 2.91 -0.05
N TYR A 315 23.20 4.04 0.38
CA TYR A 315 24.32 4.04 1.32
C TYR A 315 23.97 3.33 2.63
N GLN A 316 22.80 3.61 3.21
CA GLN A 316 22.37 3.01 4.47
C GLN A 316 22.15 1.49 4.35
N VAL A 317 21.53 1.04 3.26
CA VAL A 317 21.10 -0.35 3.08
C VAL A 317 22.22 -1.24 2.56
N VAL A 318 23.06 -0.72 1.68
CA VAL A 318 24.03 -1.52 0.94
C VAL A 318 25.46 -1.32 1.43
N THR A 319 25.81 -0.10 1.83
CA THR A 319 27.20 0.24 2.18
C THR A 319 27.44 0.21 3.69
N ALA A 320 26.54 0.77 4.47
CA ALA A 320 26.72 0.89 5.92
C ALA A 320 26.42 -0.41 6.69
N ASP A 321 25.61 -1.32 6.12
CA ASP A 321 25.16 -2.54 6.81
C ASP A 321 24.88 -3.72 5.84
N PRO A 322 25.92 -4.29 5.20
CA PRO A 322 25.77 -5.28 4.13
C PRO A 322 25.20 -6.64 4.59
N GLU A 323 25.40 -7.05 5.84
CA GLU A 323 24.86 -8.31 6.38
C GLU A 323 23.32 -8.37 6.37
N ARG A 324 22.65 -7.21 6.30
CA ARG A 324 21.18 -7.12 6.25
C ARG A 324 20.60 -7.33 4.85
N GLY A 325 21.39 -7.17 3.79
CA GLY A 325 20.95 -7.37 2.40
C GLY A 325 20.70 -8.85 2.04
N GLU A 326 21.44 -9.77 2.66
CA GLU A 326 21.37 -11.21 2.38
C GLU A 326 20.00 -11.83 2.75
N CYS A 327 19.36 -11.37 3.83
CA CYS A 327 18.06 -11.89 4.25
C CYS A 327 16.94 -11.62 3.23
N VAL A 328 17.01 -10.50 2.50
CA VAL A 328 15.98 -10.15 1.50
C VAL A 328 16.14 -11.02 0.27
N TYR A 329 17.39 -11.21 -0.17
CA TYR A 329 17.70 -12.06 -1.31
C TYR A 329 17.17 -13.50 -1.12
N GLN A 330 17.34 -14.07 0.08
CA GLN A 330 16.91 -15.44 0.38
C GLN A 330 15.39 -15.64 0.26
N TRP A 331 14.59 -14.66 0.67
CA TRP A 331 13.13 -14.77 0.51
C TRP A 331 12.70 -14.78 -0.96
N PHE A 332 13.34 -13.96 -1.80
CA PHE A 332 13.04 -13.90 -3.23
C PHE A 332 13.47 -15.15 -3.99
N THR A 333 14.59 -15.77 -3.59
CA THR A 333 15.01 -17.07 -4.13
C THR A 333 14.07 -18.19 -3.71
N ASP A 334 13.57 -18.19 -2.47
CA ASP A 334 12.63 -19.20 -1.96
C ASP A 334 11.24 -19.12 -2.60
N HIS A 335 10.91 -18.00 -3.26
CA HIS A 335 9.60 -17.74 -3.89
C HIS A 335 9.66 -17.67 -5.42
N ASP A 336 10.68 -18.26 -6.04
CA ASP A 336 10.85 -18.33 -7.51
C ASP A 336 10.76 -16.96 -8.21
N VAL A 337 11.15 -15.88 -7.54
CA VAL A 337 11.24 -14.57 -8.19
C VAL A 337 12.58 -14.52 -8.93
N TYR A 338 12.60 -15.13 -10.11
CA TYR A 338 13.80 -15.22 -10.93
C TYR A 338 14.20 -13.84 -11.48
N TRP A 339 15.48 -13.53 -11.36
CA TRP A 339 16.15 -12.47 -12.09
C TRP A 339 16.37 -12.96 -13.53
N GLN A 340 15.58 -12.44 -14.48
CA GLN A 340 15.87 -12.55 -15.90
C GLN A 340 16.24 -11.19 -16.46
#